data_AF-A0A530ABX2-F1
#
_entry.id   AF-A0A530ABX2-F1
#
_cell.length_a   1.000
_cell.length_b   1.000
_cell.length_c   1.000
_cell.angle_alpha   90.00
_cell.angle_beta   90.00
_cell.angle_gamma   90.00
#
_symmetry.space_group_name_H-M   'P 1'
#
loop_
_entity.id
_entity.type
_entity.pdbx_description
1 polymer ?
#
loop_
_entity_poly.entity_id
_entity_poly.type
_entity_poly.pdbx_seq_one_letter_code
_entity_poly.pdbx_strand_id
1 'polypeptide(L)' 'PDDANYVRFRIDPQVAISIGAQRKRAGDDMIGEQVELTALDDSKGDMPPYERLIGDAMNGNGQLFTRQDAAELAW' A
#
# COMPACT_ATOMS: atom_id res chain seq x y z
N PRO A 1 8.85 21.34 -2.71
CA PRO A 1 8.52 19.91 -2.90
C PRO A 1 7.39 19.41 -1.98
N ASP A 2 7.09 20.13 -0.89
CA ASP A 2 6.23 19.62 0.18
C ASP A 2 4.71 19.74 -0.03
N ASP A 3 4.25 20.24 -1.20
CA ASP A 3 2.82 20.47 -1.50
C ASP A 3 2.22 19.53 -2.55
N ALA A 4 2.95 18.52 -3.02
CA ALA A 4 2.40 17.57 -3.99
C ALA A 4 1.45 16.57 -3.33
N ASN A 5 0.35 16.26 -4.00
CA ASN A 5 -0.51 15.15 -3.61
C ASN A 5 0.26 13.84 -3.73
N TYR A 6 -0.01 12.90 -2.81
CA TYR A 6 0.66 11.60 -2.79
C TYR A 6 -0.30 10.45 -2.48
N VAL A 7 0.10 9.25 -2.88
CA VAL A 7 -0.53 7.99 -2.48
C VAL A 7 0.53 7.18 -1.74
N ARG A 8 0.23 6.76 -0.51
CA ARG A 8 1.13 5.98 0.34
C ARG A 8 0.54 4.61 0.62
N PHE A 9 1.30 3.57 0.28
CA PHE A 9 1.02 2.19 0.67
C PHE A 9 1.91 1.82 1.83
N ARG A 10 1.32 1.50 2.99
CA ARG A 10 2.02 0.90 4.13
C ARG A 10 1.67 -0.58 4.14
N ILE A 11 2.68 -1.44 4.19
CA ILE A 11 2.52 -2.90 4.17
C ILE A 11 2.67 -3.49 5.58
N ASP A 12 3.59 -2.94 6.38
CA ASP A 12 3.89 -3.38 7.74
C ASP A 12 4.06 -2.13 8.65
N PRO A 13 3.72 -2.16 9.96
CA PRO A 13 3.11 -3.27 10.74
C PRO A 13 1.60 -3.42 10.56
N GLN A 14 0.94 -2.48 9.86
CA GLN A 14 -0.48 -2.54 9.55
C GLN A 14 -0.70 -2.04 8.12
N VAL A 15 -1.38 -2.84 7.31
CA VAL A 15 -1.70 -2.47 5.93
C VAL A 15 -2.58 -1.21 5.93
N ALA A 16 -2.12 -0.18 5.22
CA ALA A 16 -2.86 1.07 5.09
C ALA A 16 -2.64 1.69 3.72
N ILE A 17 -3.69 2.31 3.20
CA ILE A 17 -3.62 3.12 1.98
C ILE A 17 -4.00 4.54 2.37
N SER A 18 -3.09 5.48 2.15
CA SER A 18 -3.30 6.90 2.45
C SER A 18 -3.23 7.76 1.20
N ILE A 19 -4.09 8.77 1.11
CA ILE A 19 -4.04 9.81 0.07
C ILE A 19 -3.80 11.14 0.76
N GLY A 20 -2.63 11.74 0.50
CA GLY A 20 -2.29 13.08 0.93
C GLY A 20 -2.72 14.11 -0.12
N ALA A 21 -3.50 15.10 0.31
CA ALA A 21 -3.97 16.17 -0.56
C ALA A 21 -4.14 17.49 0.18
N GLN A 22 -4.23 18.59 -0.58
CA GLN A 22 -4.57 19.91 -0.04
C GLN A 22 -6.09 20.08 -0.01
N ARG A 23 -6.65 20.44 1.14
CA ARG A 23 -8.04 20.91 1.25
C ARG A 23 -8.08 22.37 1.65
N LYS A 24 -9.16 23.08 1.31
CA LYS A 24 -9.38 24.42 1.87
C LYS A 24 -9.64 24.27 3.37
N ARG A 25 -8.89 25.02 4.17
CA ARG A 25 -9.15 25.16 5.60
C ARG A 25 -10.56 25.73 5.82
N ALA A 26 -11.25 25.24 6.85
CA ALA A 26 -12.56 25.79 7.22
C ALA A 26 -12.41 27.25 7.66
N GLY A 27 -13.31 28.12 7.18
CA GLY A 27 -13.28 29.57 7.42
C GLY A 27 -13.40 30.39 6.14
N ASP A 28 -13.37 31.72 6.31
CA ASP A 28 -13.52 32.66 5.20
C ASP A 28 -12.22 32.84 4.40
N ASP A 29 -11.08 32.59 5.04
CA ASP A 29 -9.77 32.73 4.40
C ASP A 29 -9.52 31.62 3.36
N MET A 30 -8.87 31.99 2.25
CA MET A 30 -8.51 31.07 1.16
C MET A 30 -7.13 30.46 1.40
N ILE A 31 -7.02 29.65 2.46
CA ILE A 31 -5.75 29.01 2.84
C ILE A 31 -5.89 27.48 2.72
N GLY A 32 -4.95 26.85 2.00
CA GLY A 32 -4.82 25.40 1.95
C GLY A 32 -4.33 24.82 3.27
N GLU A 33 -4.77 23.60 3.57
CA GLU A 33 -4.19 22.75 4.59
C GLU A 33 -3.98 21.34 4.04
N GLN A 34 -2.83 20.76 4.37
CA GLN A 34 -2.51 19.40 3.98
C GLN A 34 -3.28 18.43 4.87
N VAL A 35 -3.96 17.47 4.24
CA VAL A 35 -4.72 16.43 4.92
C VAL A 35 -4.41 15.07 4.34
N GLU A 36 -4.53 14.06 5.18
CA GLU A 36 -4.32 12.67 4.79
C GLU A 36 -5.59 11.87 5.06
N LEU A 37 -6.17 11.30 4.01
CA LEU A 37 -7.26 10.35 4.08
C LEU A 37 -6.65 8.95 4.16
N THR A 38 -6.89 8.21 5.24
CA THR A 38 -6.30 6.89 5.46
C THR A 38 -7.37 5.82 5.59
N ALA A 39 -7.26 4.77 4.77
CA ALA A 39 -7.97 3.51 4.94
C ALA A 39 -7.04 2.51 5.64
N LEU A 40 -7.52 1.89 6.72
CA LEU A 40 -6.78 0.94 7.54
C LEU A 40 -7.39 -0.45 7.36
N ASP A 41 -6.54 -1.45 7.15
CA ASP A 41 -6.92 -2.84 7.32
C ASP A 41 -6.65 -3.27 8.76
N ASP A 42 -7.61 -3.97 9.39
CA ASP A 42 -7.45 -4.54 10.74
C ASP A 42 -6.71 -5.90 10.68
N SER A 43 -6.47 -6.42 9.46
CA SER A 43 -5.75 -7.67 9.15
C SER A 43 -6.20 -8.91 9.95
N LYS A 44 -7.37 -8.82 10.59
CA LYS A 44 -7.98 -9.90 11.38
C LYS A 44 -8.47 -10.98 10.43
N GLY A 45 -7.76 -12.10 10.43
CA GLY A 45 -8.09 -13.27 9.61
C GLY A 45 -7.31 -13.34 8.30
N ASP A 46 -6.31 -12.48 8.09
CA ASP A 46 -5.43 -12.61 6.95
C ASP A 46 -4.62 -13.91 7.01
N MET A 47 -4.59 -14.62 5.89
CA MET A 47 -3.76 -15.80 5.72
C MET A 47 -2.28 -15.37 5.80
N PRO A 48 -1.47 -15.96 6.70
CA PRO A 48 -0.05 -15.67 6.80
C PRO A 48 0.66 -15.79 5.44
N PRO A 49 1.71 -14.99 5.17
CA PRO A 49 2.37 -14.96 3.86
C PRO A 49 2.81 -16.34 3.36
N TYR A 50 3.37 -17.17 4.24
CA TYR A 50 3.82 -18.51 3.88
C TYR A 50 2.67 -19.49 3.63
N GLU A 51 1.58 -19.38 4.39
CA GLU A 51 0.41 -20.22 4.19
C GLU A 51 -0.19 -19.95 2.80
N ARG A 52 -0.25 -18.67 2.40
CA ARG A 52 -0.68 -18.26 1.07
C ARG A 52 0.23 -18.81 -0.03
N LEU A 53 1.56 -18.65 0.12
CA LEU A 53 2.52 -19.13 -0.88
C LEU A 53 2.46 -20.66 -1.07
N ILE A 54 2.30 -21.41 0.03
CA ILE A 54 2.17 -22.88 -0.03
C ILE A 54 0.86 -23.26 -0.73
N GLY A 55 -0.26 -22.60 -0.38
CA GLY A 55 -1.54 -22.82 -1.05
C GLY A 55 -1.48 -22.53 -2.56
N ASP A 56 -0.87 -21.41 -2.94
CA ASP A 56 -0.67 -21.05 -4.35
C ASP A 56 0.20 -22.08 -5.09
N ALA A 57 1.27 -22.57 -4.47
CA ALA A 57 2.11 -23.62 -5.07
C ALA A 57 1.35 -24.94 -5.27
N MET A 58 0.53 -25.37 -4.31
CA MET A 58 -0.31 -26.57 -4.44
C MET A 58 -1.37 -26.42 -5.55
N ASN A 59 -1.88 -25.21 -5.76
CA ASN A 59 -2.81 -24.90 -6.84
C ASN A 59 -2.13 -24.66 -8.20
N GLY A 60 -0.80 -24.76 -8.28
CA GLY A 60 -0.03 -24.49 -9.50
C GLY A 60 0.01 -23.01 -9.89
N ASN A 61 -0.31 -22.10 -8.96
CA ASN A 61 -0.31 -20.66 -9.18
C ASN A 61 1.08 -20.04 -8.90
N GLY A 62 1.82 -19.76 -9.96
CA GLY A 62 3.16 -19.17 -9.88
C GLY A 62 3.22 -17.65 -9.71
N GLN A 63 2.09 -16.93 -9.61
CA GLN A 63 2.07 -15.46 -9.72
C GLN A 63 2.84 -14.72 -8.63
N LEU A 64 2.96 -15.30 -7.43
CA LEU A 64 3.70 -14.71 -6.31
C LEU A 64 5.17 -15.14 -6.23
N PHE A 65 5.65 -15.92 -7.22
CA PHE A 65 7.03 -16.37 -7.28
C PHE A 65 7.81 -15.53 -8.29
N THR A 66 9.02 -15.10 -7.90
CA THR A 66 9.92 -14.40 -8.81
C THR A 66 10.34 -15.33 -9.95
N ARG A 67 10.19 -14.86 -11.20
CA ARG A 67 10.67 -15.57 -12.38
C ARG A 67 12.20 -15.46 -12.50
N GLN A 68 12.84 -16.46 -13.10
CA GLN A 68 14.30 -16.49 -13.27
C GLN A 68 14.83 -15.25 -14.00
N ASP A 69 14.18 -14.83 -15.09
CA ASP A 69 14.59 -13.66 -15.88
C ASP A 69 14.53 -12.35 -15.08
N ALA A 70 13.49 -12.18 -14.26
CA ALA A 70 13.39 -11.03 -13.36
C ALA A 70 14.46 -11.05 -12.25
N ALA A 71 14.80 -12.23 -11.74
CA ALA A 71 15.85 -12.38 -10.72
C ALA A 71 17.23 -12.06 -11.29
N GLU A 72 17.55 -12.50 -12.50
CA GLU A 72 18.83 -12.21 -13.17
C GLU A 72 19.02 -10.72 -13.48
N LEU A 73 17.96 -9.99 -13.81
CA LEU A 73 18.02 -8.53 -14.04
C LEU A 73 18.19 -7.70 -12.77
N ALA A 74 17.83 -8.23 -11.61
CA ALA A 74 17.84 -7.50 -10.34
C ALA A 74 19.17 -7.64 -9.55
N TRP A 75 20.05 -8.53 -9.98
CA TRP A 75 21.42 -8.69 -9.46
C TRP A 75 22.38 -7.63 -10.01
#